data_AF-A0A8D0H1Y6-F1
#
_entry.id   AF-A0A8D0H1Y6-F1
#
_cell.length_a   1.000
_cell.length_b   1.000
_cell.length_c   1.000
_cell.angle_alpha   90.00
_cell.angle_beta   90.00
_cell.angle_gamma   90.00
#
_symmetry.space_group_name_H-M   'P 1'
#
loop_
_entity.id
_entity.type
_entity.pdbx_description
1 polymer ?
#
loop_
_entity_poly.entity_id
_entity_poly.type
_entity_poly.pdbx_seq_one_letter_code
_entity_poly.pdbx_strand_id
1 'polypeptide(L)'
;ELRYSQLLTRALQFNVSLSDICAPQPQSPSESYNASCSLCPASWVPNRGSCYNFSVDVASWNNSRAKCLTNQADLVIINNRQEQEFLTSQKPVHLNYWIGMTDIAVEGSWKWVDGSPLDE
;
A
#
# COMPACT_ATOMS: atom_id res chain seq x y z
N GLU A 1 -0.49 -20.16 13.64
CA GLU A 1 -0.83 -19.86 12.23
C GLU A 1 -1.93 -18.81 12.18
N LEU A 2 -1.57 -17.55 11.95
CA LEU A 2 -2.53 -16.46 11.77
C LEU A 2 -3.21 -16.61 10.39
N ARG A 3 -4.10 -17.59 10.25
CA ARG A 3 -4.74 -17.97 8.98
C ARG A 3 -5.65 -16.87 8.38
N TYR A 4 -5.77 -15.71 9.04
CA TYR A 4 -6.76 -14.67 8.76
C TYR A 4 -6.26 -13.24 9.11
N SER A 5 -5.09 -12.82 8.61
CA SER A 5 -4.69 -11.39 8.68
C SER A 5 -5.27 -10.57 7.52
N GLN A 6 -5.46 -9.28 7.78
CA GLN A 6 -5.84 -8.26 6.81
C GLN A 6 -4.68 -7.92 5.88
N LEU A 7 -4.84 -6.92 5.00
CA LEU A 7 -3.96 -6.68 3.87
C LEU A 7 -3.33 -5.31 3.87
N LEU A 8 -2.00 -5.23 4.00
CA LEU A 8 -1.28 -3.96 3.88
C LEU A 8 -0.63 -3.87 2.50
N THR A 9 -1.18 -2.96 1.72
CA THR A 9 -0.83 -2.76 0.32
C THR A 9 -0.09 -1.46 0.15
N ARG A 10 0.92 -1.44 -0.71
CA ARG A 10 1.57 -0.21 -1.16
C ARG A 10 1.42 -0.11 -2.68
N ALA A 11 1.05 1.08 -3.15
CA ALA A 11 0.90 1.33 -4.58
C ALA A 11 2.25 1.14 -5.26
N LEU A 12 2.25 0.43 -6.38
CA LEU A 12 3.42 0.41 -7.26
C LEU A 12 3.53 1.81 -7.87
N GLN A 13 4.75 2.35 -7.90
CA GLN A 13 5.04 3.73 -8.28
C GLN A 13 4.12 4.22 -9.42
N PHE A 14 3.26 5.16 -9.07
CA PHE A 14 2.46 5.89 -10.02
C PHE A 14 3.41 6.82 -10.80
N ASN A 15 3.74 6.49 -12.06
CA ASN A 15 4.30 7.47 -13.01
C ASN A 15 3.23 8.51 -13.30
N VAL A 16 3.05 9.45 -12.38
CA VAL A 16 1.99 10.44 -12.45
C VAL A 16 2.65 11.80 -12.43
N SER A 17 2.52 12.51 -13.55
CA SER A 17 2.93 13.90 -13.67
C SER A 17 2.04 14.75 -12.78
N LEU A 18 2.57 15.83 -12.18
CA LEU A 18 1.77 16.82 -11.45
C LEU A 18 0.58 17.35 -12.28
N SER A 19 0.69 17.34 -13.61
CA SER A 19 -0.40 17.70 -14.54
C SER A 19 -1.58 16.73 -14.53
N ASP A 20 -1.36 15.45 -14.23
CA ASP A 20 -2.38 14.39 -14.31
C ASP A 20 -3.17 14.27 -12.99
N ILE A 21 -2.59 14.75 -11.88
CA ILE A 21 -3.18 14.80 -10.53
C ILE A 21 -4.17 15.96 -10.39
N CYS A 22 -3.98 17.00 -11.20
CA CYS A 22 -4.74 18.24 -11.15
C CYS A 22 -5.57 18.41 -12.43
N ALA A 23 -6.38 17.42 -12.79
CA ALA A 23 -7.42 17.64 -13.79
C ALA A 23 -8.54 18.49 -13.14
N PRO A 24 -8.90 19.66 -13.69
CA PRO A 24 -10.06 20.41 -13.21
C PRO A 24 -11.30 19.52 -13.35
N GLN A 25 -11.90 19.11 -12.24
CA GLN A 25 -13.24 18.54 -12.27
C GLN A 25 -14.19 19.64 -12.77
N PRO A 26 -15.17 19.35 -13.64
CA PRO A 26 -16.15 20.34 -14.06
C PRO A 26 -17.00 20.74 -12.84
N GLN A 27 -16.58 21.78 -12.11
CA GLN A 27 -17.35 22.40 -11.05
C GLN A 27 -18.22 23.50 -11.68
N SER A 28 -19.49 23.49 -11.29
CA SER A 28 -20.50 24.49 -11.63
C SER A 28 -20.01 25.93 -11.41
N PRO A 29 -20.60 26.95 -12.08
CA PRO A 29 -19.94 28.23 -12.39
C PRO A 29 -19.70 29.21 -11.23
N SER A 30 -19.76 28.82 -9.95
CA SER A 30 -19.85 29.80 -8.86
C SER A 30 -19.09 29.48 -7.56
N GLU A 31 -18.16 28.52 -7.53
CA GLU A 31 -17.32 28.27 -6.34
C GLU A 31 -15.83 28.44 -6.65
N SER A 32 -15.08 29.06 -5.73
CA SER A 32 -13.65 29.28 -5.85
C SER A 32 -12.90 27.97 -6.01
N TYR A 33 -12.09 27.84 -7.07
CA TYR A 33 -11.27 26.66 -7.38
C TYR A 33 -10.32 26.29 -6.23
N ASN A 34 -10.78 25.46 -5.31
CA ASN A 34 -9.89 24.69 -4.45
C ASN A 34 -9.47 23.45 -5.24
N ALA A 35 -8.39 23.58 -6.02
CA ALA A 35 -7.78 22.45 -6.70
C ALA A 35 -7.24 21.46 -5.65
N SER A 36 -8.07 20.50 -5.24
CA SER A 36 -7.63 19.43 -4.35
C SER A 36 -6.94 18.35 -5.18
N CYS A 37 -5.64 18.48 -5.39
CA CYS A 37 -4.85 17.44 -6.04
C CYS A 37 -4.60 16.30 -5.05
N SER A 38 -5.27 15.16 -5.23
CA SER A 38 -5.08 13.99 -4.37
C SER A 38 -3.91 13.14 -4.88
N LEU A 39 -2.79 13.16 -4.16
CA LEU A 39 -1.56 12.40 -4.47
C LEU A 39 -1.75 10.88 -4.43
N CYS A 40 -2.82 10.40 -3.79
CA CYS A 40 -3.15 8.99 -3.65
C CYS A 40 -4.60 8.74 -4.04
N PRO A 41 -4.96 7.51 -4.47
CA PRO A 41 -6.35 7.15 -4.69
C PRO A 41 -7.20 7.38 -3.43
N ALA A 42 -8.50 7.56 -3.61
CA ALA A 42 -9.42 7.75 -2.50
C ALA A 42 -9.30 6.59 -1.48
N SER A 43 -9.27 6.94 -0.19
CA SER A 43 -9.08 6.00 0.94
C SER A 43 -7.67 5.43 1.12
N TRP A 44 -6.67 5.88 0.36
CA TRP A 44 -5.26 5.52 0.57
C TRP A 44 -4.55 6.58 1.40
N VAL A 45 -3.62 6.15 2.24
CA VAL A 45 -2.86 7.03 3.12
C VAL A 45 -1.54 7.42 2.44
N PRO A 46 -1.26 8.70 2.17
CA PRO A 46 0.03 9.14 1.63
C PRO A 46 1.12 9.14 2.71
N ASN A 47 2.30 8.65 2.38
CA ASN A 47 3.51 8.87 3.18
C ASN A 47 4.77 8.82 2.31
N ARG A 48 5.57 9.91 2.35
CA ARG A 48 6.88 10.04 1.69
C ARG A 48 6.93 9.56 0.23
N GLY A 49 5.96 10.00 -0.58
CA GLY A 49 5.91 9.66 -2.01
C GLY A 49 5.39 8.25 -2.29
N SER A 50 4.73 7.61 -1.33
CA SER A 50 4.05 6.33 -1.51
C SER A 50 2.63 6.38 -0.95
N CYS A 51 1.75 5.55 -1.49
CA CYS A 51 0.36 5.43 -1.06
C CYS A 51 0.15 4.05 -0.46
N TYR A 52 -0.49 4.00 0.71
CA TYR A 52 -0.72 2.78 1.47
C TYR A 52 -2.22 2.53 1.63
N ASN A 53 -2.63 1.27 1.53
CA ASN A 53 -4.00 0.85 1.78
C ASN A 53 -4.02 -0.28 2.82
N PHE A 54 -4.79 -0.07 3.87
CA PHE A 54 -5.07 -1.05 4.92
C PHE A 54 -6.42 -1.71 4.59
N SER A 55 -6.39 -2.75 3.78
CA SER A 55 -7.60 -3.45 3.35
C SER A 55 -8.24 -4.21 4.52
N VAL A 56 -9.57 -4.16 4.58
CA VAL A 56 -10.39 -4.89 5.54
C VAL A 56 -10.63 -6.35 5.14
N ASP A 57 -10.19 -6.75 3.95
CA ASP A 57 -10.38 -8.10 3.45
C ASP A 57 -9.48 -9.09 4.19
N VAL A 58 -10.06 -10.23 4.53
CA VAL A 58 -9.36 -11.33 5.17
C VAL A 58 -9.04 -12.38 4.11
N ALA A 59 -7.75 -12.66 3.91
CA ALA A 59 -7.30 -13.60 2.89
C ALA A 59 -5.98 -14.28 3.25
N SER A 60 -5.65 -15.38 2.58
CA SER A 60 -4.29 -15.97 2.62
C SER A 60 -3.28 -15.01 1.97
N TRP A 61 -1.99 -15.17 2.27
CA TRP A 61 -0.93 -14.33 1.69
C TRP A 61 -0.92 -14.35 0.14
N ASN A 62 -1.17 -15.51 -0.47
CA ASN A 62 -1.22 -15.63 -1.94
C ASN A 62 -2.40 -14.85 -2.54
N ASN A 63 -3.61 -15.04 -2.00
CA ASN A 63 -4.82 -14.34 -2.48
C ASN A 63 -4.73 -12.83 -2.24
N SER A 64 -4.13 -12.48 -1.11
CA SER A 64 -3.77 -11.14 -0.70
C SER A 64 -2.92 -10.43 -1.75
N ARG A 65 -1.78 -11.03 -2.13
CA ARG A 65 -0.91 -10.50 -3.16
C ARG A 65 -1.59 -10.38 -4.52
N ALA A 66 -2.32 -11.42 -4.94
CA ALA A 66 -3.05 -11.42 -6.21
C ALA A 66 -4.06 -10.26 -6.30
N LYS A 67 -4.75 -9.96 -5.18
CA LYS A 67 -5.66 -8.81 -5.10
C LYS A 67 -4.93 -7.47 -5.20
N CYS A 68 -3.76 -7.34 -4.55
CA CYS A 68 -2.94 -6.14 -4.65
C CYS A 68 -2.52 -5.88 -6.11
N LEU A 69 -2.03 -6.92 -6.79
CA LEU A 69 -1.58 -6.84 -8.19
C LEU A 69 -2.71 -6.44 -9.15
N THR A 70 -3.94 -6.92 -8.88
CA THR A 70 -5.14 -6.52 -9.65
C THR A 70 -5.43 -5.02 -9.50
N ASN A 71 -5.06 -4.41 -8.37
CA ASN A 71 -5.25 -3.00 -8.06
C ASN A 71 -4.00 -2.15 -8.37
N GLN A 72 -3.12 -2.60 -9.27
CA GLN A 72 -1.88 -1.89 -9.65
C GLN A 72 -0.99 -1.56 -8.44
N ALA A 73 -0.97 -2.47 -7.47
CA ALA A 73 -0.24 -2.35 -6.22
C ALA A 73 0.42 -3.70 -5.86
N ASP A 74 1.21 -3.74 -4.79
CA ASP A 74 1.70 -5.00 -4.25
C ASP A 74 1.66 -4.95 -2.71
N LEU A 75 1.88 -6.08 -2.06
CA LEU A 75 2.09 -6.12 -0.61
C LEU A 75 3.30 -5.26 -0.24
N VAL A 76 3.22 -4.56 0.89
CA VAL A 76 4.24 -3.57 1.26
C VAL A 76 5.61 -4.21 1.47
N ILE A 77 6.65 -3.59 0.90
CA ILE A 77 8.05 -3.79 1.26
C ILE A 77 8.43 -2.67 2.22
N ILE A 78 8.98 -3.04 3.38
CA ILE A 78 9.35 -2.07 4.42
C ILE A 78 10.83 -1.77 4.27
N ASN A 79 11.15 -0.55 3.82
CA ASN A 79 12.50 -0.17 3.41
C ASN A 79 13.33 0.39 4.55
N ASN A 80 12.68 0.90 5.60
CA ASN A 80 13.36 1.51 6.74
C ASN A 80 12.48 1.55 7.98
N ARG A 81 13.12 1.83 9.11
CA ARG A 81 12.48 1.97 10.42
C ARG A 81 11.37 3.03 10.44
N GLN A 82 11.54 4.15 9.74
CA GLN A 82 10.52 5.20 9.73
C GLN A 82 9.24 4.75 9.02
N GLU A 83 9.37 3.97 7.94
CA GLU A 83 8.23 3.34 7.25
C GLU A 83 7.54 2.33 8.17
N GLN A 84 8.30 1.47 8.88
CA GLN A 84 7.75 0.54 9.87
C GLN A 84 6.95 1.27 10.97
N GLU A 85 7.52 2.32 11.56
CA GLU A 85 6.88 3.10 12.64
C GLU A 85 5.60 3.78 12.14
N PHE A 86 5.64 4.36 10.94
CA PHE A 86 4.46 4.94 10.30
C PHE A 86 3.35 3.89 10.14
N LEU A 87 3.64 2.76 9.51
CA LEU A 87 2.66 1.68 9.29
C LEU A 87 2.07 1.15 10.60
N THR A 88 2.91 1.03 11.63
CA THR A 88 2.48 0.60 12.96
C THR A 88 1.56 1.62 13.63
N SER A 89 1.79 2.92 13.42
CA SER A 89 0.95 3.99 13.97
C SER A 89 -0.43 4.09 13.29
N GLN A 90 -0.51 3.72 12.01
CA GLN A 90 -1.74 3.81 11.22
C GLN A 90 -2.64 2.59 11.40
N LYS A 91 -2.06 1.41 11.63
CA LYS A 91 -2.84 0.17 11.75
C LYS A 91 -3.64 0.15 13.06
N PRO A 92 -4.87 -0.40 13.05
CA PRO A 92 -5.60 -0.68 14.29
C PRO A 92 -4.82 -1.66 15.19
N VAL A 93 -4.86 -1.42 16.50
CA VAL A 93 -4.08 -2.18 17.50
C VAL A 93 -4.39 -3.68 17.46
N HIS A 94 -5.66 -4.05 17.26
CA HIS A 94 -6.13 -5.43 17.32
C HIS A 94 -6.10 -6.18 15.97
N LEU A 95 -5.52 -5.56 14.93
CA LEU A 95 -5.48 -6.13 13.59
C LEU A 95 -4.04 -6.42 13.14
N ASN A 96 -3.90 -7.58 12.50
CA ASN A 96 -2.68 -8.03 11.85
C ASN A 96 -2.85 -7.90 10.35
N TYR A 97 -1.78 -7.51 9.66
CA TYR A 97 -1.77 -7.30 8.22
C TYR A 97 -0.65 -8.12 7.59
N TRP A 98 -0.93 -8.72 6.42
CA TRP A 98 0.08 -9.27 5.55
C TRP A 98 0.96 -8.16 4.99
N ILE A 99 2.26 -8.43 4.95
CA ILE A 99 3.28 -7.63 4.28
C ILE A 99 3.93 -8.47 3.17
N GLY A 100 4.79 -7.84 2.37
CA GLY A 100 5.40 -8.46 1.20
C GLY A 100 6.51 -9.48 1.50
N MET A 101 6.69 -9.90 2.75
CA MET A 101 7.73 -10.85 3.14
C MET A 101 7.20 -12.29 3.08
N THR A 102 7.96 -13.21 2.48
CA THR A 102 7.60 -14.62 2.35
C THR A 102 8.82 -15.53 2.25
N ASP A 103 8.70 -16.75 2.73
CA ASP A 103 9.68 -17.84 2.59
C ASP A 103 9.05 -19.08 1.92
N ILE A 104 7.87 -18.92 1.28
CA ILE A 104 7.11 -20.04 0.70
C ILE A 104 7.89 -20.83 -0.38
N ALA A 105 8.90 -20.20 -0.97
CA ALA A 105 9.77 -20.82 -1.96
C ALA A 105 10.81 -21.74 -1.32
N VAL A 106 11.40 -21.32 -0.19
CA VAL A 106 12.42 -22.06 0.56
C VAL A 106 12.27 -21.66 2.03
N GLU A 107 11.75 -22.58 2.85
CA GLU A 107 11.56 -22.38 4.28
C GLU A 107 12.86 -21.85 4.94
N GLY A 108 12.74 -20.78 5.72
CA GLY A 108 13.88 -20.12 6.37
C GLY A 108 14.68 -19.16 5.48
N SER A 109 14.38 -19.07 4.18
CA SER A 109 14.96 -18.07 3.26
C SER A 109 13.91 -17.01 2.91
N TRP A 110 13.85 -15.97 3.76
CA TRP A 110 12.90 -14.88 3.60
C TRP A 110 13.27 -13.95 2.43
N LYS A 111 12.27 -13.63 1.62
CA LYS A 111 12.37 -12.69 0.51
C LYS A 111 11.18 -11.74 0.49
N TRP A 112 11.41 -10.56 -0.06
CA TRP A 112 10.36 -9.60 -0.40
C TRP A 112 9.68 -9.96 -1.71
N VAL A 113 8.50 -9.39 -1.94
CA VAL A 113 7.71 -9.58 -3.17
C VAL A 113 8.45 -9.15 -4.45
N ASP A 114 9.44 -8.27 -4.35
CA ASP A 114 10.32 -7.87 -5.46
C ASP A 114 11.50 -8.84 -5.71
N GLY A 115 11.65 -9.86 -4.86
CA GLY A 115 12.69 -10.88 -4.92
C GLY A 115 13.97 -10.54 -4.15
N SER A 116 14.06 -9.35 -3.54
CA SER A 116 15.19 -8.99 -2.68
C SER A 116 15.20 -9.86 -1.40
N PRO A 117 16.38 -10.25 -0.88
CA PRO A 117 16.47 -10.93 0.40
C PRO A 117 16.05 -9.99 1.54
N LEU A 118 15.68 -10.57 2.68
CA LEU A 118 15.62 -9.79 3.92
C LEU A 118 17.07 -9.45 4.34
N ASP A 119 17.42 -8.17 4.33
CA ASP A 119 18.70 -7.71 4.88
C ASP A 119 18.71 -7.96 6.40
N GLU A 120 19.73 -8.66 6.92
CA GLU A 120 19.98 -8.87 8.35
C GLU A 120 20.70 -7.68 9.01
#